data_AF-A0A5F1I1F5-F1
#
_entry.id   AF-A0A5F1I1F5-F1
#
_cell.length_a   1.000
_cell.length_b   1.000
_cell.length_c   1.000
_cell.angle_alpha   90.00
_cell.angle_beta   90.00
_cell.angle_gamma   90.00
#
_symmetry.space_group_name_H-M   'P 1'
#
loop_
_entity.id
_entity.type
_entity.pdbx_description
1 polymer ?
#
loop_
_entity_poly.entity_id
_entity_poly.type
_entity_poly.pdbx_seq_one_letter_code
_entity_poly.pdbx_strand_id
1 'polypeptide(L)'
;MKQMSLIEIDGFLKGKCIPRDLKVNETNAEYLVRKFGELEAKCAALAEENAGLKNAMAVTLEHVSVTDAGQAGVAAMIINDALHHSETPATDAFLAEVRAQGLEMFAQKCNSKSEQSLASDIRDNWKNSNSVASFG
;
A
#
# COMPACT_ATOMS: atom_id res chain seq x y z
N MET A 1 2.74 -2.78 -4.37
CA MET A 1 3.82 -3.77 -4.18
C MET A 1 3.35 -4.75 -3.11
N LYS A 2 3.43 -6.08 -3.32
CA LYS A 2 2.98 -7.02 -2.28
C LYS A 2 3.93 -6.93 -1.09
N GLN A 3 3.41 -6.61 0.09
CA GLN A 3 4.20 -6.55 1.31
C GLN A 3 4.53 -7.98 1.76
N MET A 4 5.80 -8.29 1.97
CA MET A 4 6.19 -9.60 2.50
C MET A 4 5.72 -9.73 3.94
N SER A 5 5.11 -10.87 4.26
CA SER A 5 4.79 -11.26 5.63
C SER A 5 6.07 -11.52 6.45
N LEU A 6 5.97 -11.49 7.78
CA LEU A 6 7.09 -11.79 8.67
C LEU A 6 7.70 -13.17 8.39
N ILE A 7 6.88 -14.16 8.02
CA ILE A 7 7.33 -15.52 7.68
C ILE A 7 8.12 -15.52 6.36
N GLU A 8 7.67 -14.76 5.36
CA GLU A 8 8.39 -14.61 4.10
C GLU A 8 9.71 -13.86 4.28
N ILE A 9 9.73 -12.81 5.11
CA ILE A 9 10.96 -12.07 5.44
C ILE A 9 11.96 -12.99 6.18
N ASP A 10 11.51 -13.74 7.19
CA ASP A 10 12.36 -14.68 7.91
C ASP A 10 12.91 -15.78 6.98
N GLY A 11 12.06 -16.31 6.09
CA GLY A 11 12.46 -17.25 5.05
C GLY A 11 13.55 -16.68 4.14
N PHE A 12 13.41 -15.42 3.73
CA PHE A 12 14.35 -14.76 2.82
C PHE A 12 15.70 -14.54 3.49
N LEU A 13 15.68 -14.00 4.72
CA LEU A 13 16.88 -13.76 5.50
C LEU A 13 17.64 -15.05 5.83
N LYS A 14 16.93 -16.18 5.95
CA LYS A 14 17.52 -17.51 6.17
C LYS A 14 17.87 -18.26 4.87
N GLY A 15 17.64 -17.66 3.69
CA GLY A 15 17.90 -18.29 2.39
C GLY A 15 16.94 -19.43 2.03
N LYS A 16 15.79 -19.54 2.70
CA LYS A 16 14.77 -20.57 2.48
C LYS A 16 13.71 -20.16 1.45
N CYS A 17 13.61 -18.87 1.12
CA CYS A 17 12.74 -18.39 0.06
C CYS A 17 13.43 -17.30 -0.78
N ILE A 18 12.93 -17.13 -2.01
CA ILE A 18 13.44 -16.15 -2.97
C ILE A 18 12.30 -15.17 -3.29
N PRO A 19 12.52 -13.84 -3.14
CA PRO A 19 11.52 -12.85 -3.51
C PRO A 19 11.18 -12.95 -4.99
N ARG A 20 9.90 -12.82 -5.32
CA ARG A 20 9.41 -12.97 -6.71
C ARG A 20 10.01 -11.95 -7.66
N ASP A 21 10.31 -10.76 -7.18
CA ASP A 21 10.85 -9.63 -7.93
C ASP A 21 12.37 -9.46 -7.76
N LEU A 22 13.06 -10.51 -7.28
CA LEU A 22 14.51 -10.57 -7.32
C LEU A 22 14.98 -10.65 -8.77
N LYS A 23 15.89 -9.75 -9.18
CA LYS A 23 16.39 -9.72 -10.55
C LYS A 23 17.47 -10.79 -10.77
N VAL A 24 17.64 -11.21 -12.03
CA VAL A 24 18.75 -12.09 -12.42
C VAL A 24 20.07 -11.40 -12.09
N ASN A 25 20.99 -12.10 -11.43
CA ASN A 25 22.28 -11.60 -10.95
C ASN A 25 22.21 -10.50 -9.88
N GLU A 26 21.05 -10.26 -9.26
CA GLU A 26 20.93 -9.39 -8.09
C GLU A 26 21.17 -10.21 -6.81
N THR A 27 22.12 -9.78 -6.00
CA THR A 27 22.37 -10.38 -4.69
C THR A 27 21.28 -9.98 -3.68
N ASN A 28 21.12 -10.75 -2.61
CA ASN A 28 20.15 -10.41 -1.56
C ASN A 28 20.41 -9.03 -0.93
N ALA A 29 21.69 -8.64 -0.82
CA ALA A 29 22.06 -7.31 -0.32
C ALA A 29 21.65 -6.20 -1.28
N GLU A 30 21.93 -6.35 -2.58
CA GLU A 30 21.52 -5.40 -3.61
C GLU A 30 19.99 -5.26 -3.69
N TYR A 31 19.27 -6.39 -3.59
CA TYR A 31 17.81 -6.40 -3.52
C TYR A 31 17.28 -5.58 -2.33
N LEU A 32 17.85 -5.78 -1.14
CA LEU A 32 17.44 -5.05 0.06
C LEU A 32 17.76 -3.56 -0.06
N VAL A 33 18.94 -3.20 -0.54
CA VAL A 33 19.33 -1.79 -0.76
C VAL A 33 18.36 -1.12 -1.73
N ARG A 34 18.01 -1.79 -2.83
CA ARG A 34 17.01 -1.27 -3.78
C ARG A 34 15.64 -1.09 -3.13
N LYS A 35 15.17 -2.06 -2.35
CA LYS A 35 13.86 -1.99 -1.67
C LYS A 35 13.80 -0.91 -0.60
N PHE A 36 14.87 -0.72 0.17
CA PHE A 36 14.94 0.38 1.13
C PHE A 36 14.96 1.73 0.40
N GLY A 37 15.73 1.86 -0.69
CA GLY A 37 15.72 3.08 -1.51
C GLY A 37 14.36 3.40 -2.13
N GLU A 38 13.63 2.40 -2.64
CA GLU A 38 12.25 2.55 -3.12
C GLU A 38 11.30 3.09 -2.03
N LEU A 39 11.48 2.64 -0.77
CA LEU A 39 10.69 3.11 0.37
C LEU A 39 11.10 4.52 0.83
N GLU A 40 12.41 4.79 0.91
CA GLU A 40 12.94 6.12 1.25
C GLU A 40 12.48 7.17 0.25
N ALA A 41 12.48 6.86 -1.05
CA ALA A 41 11.99 7.77 -2.09
C ALA A 41 10.50 8.09 -1.92
N LYS A 42 9.67 7.11 -1.57
CA LYS A 42 8.24 7.34 -1.26
C LYS A 42 8.07 8.21 -0.03
N CYS A 43 8.84 7.96 1.03
CA CYS A 43 8.81 8.78 2.24
C CYS A 43 9.27 10.21 1.97
N ALA A 44 10.32 10.40 1.16
CA ALA A 44 10.81 11.70 0.77
C ALA A 44 9.76 12.48 -0.05
N ALA A 45 9.13 11.84 -1.03
CA ALA A 45 8.06 12.46 -1.83
C ALA A 45 6.86 12.89 -0.96
N LEU A 46 6.42 12.05 -0.01
CA LEU A 46 5.37 12.41 0.93
C LEU A 46 5.80 13.53 1.88
N ALA A 47 7.06 13.57 2.31
CA ALA A 47 7.58 14.64 3.16
C ALA A 47 7.65 15.97 2.42
N GLU A 48 8.05 15.97 1.15
CA GLU A 48 8.08 17.15 0.28
C GLU A 48 6.67 17.68 0.01
N GLU A 49 5.72 16.81 -0.30
CA GLU A 49 4.31 17.19 -0.45
C GLU A 49 3.75 17.80 0.84
N ASN A 50 4.04 17.19 2.00
CA ASN A 50 3.65 17.73 3.30
C ASN A 50 4.34 19.08 3.62
N ALA A 51 5.58 19.28 3.19
CA ALA A 51 6.27 20.56 3.34
C ALA A 51 5.66 21.63 2.43
N GLY A 52 5.30 21.28 1.19
CA GLY A 52 4.60 22.15 0.25
C GLY A 52 3.23 22.58 0.78
N LEU A 53 2.42 21.64 1.28
CA LEU A 53 1.13 21.93 1.90
C LEU A 53 1.27 22.82 3.15
N LYS A 54 2.26 22.56 4.01
CA LYS A 54 2.55 23.42 5.17
C LYS A 54 2.98 24.82 4.75
N ASN A 55 3.77 24.96 3.69
CA ASN A 55 4.21 26.25 3.17
C ASN A 55 3.02 27.03 2.58
N ALA A 56 2.19 26.40 1.75
CA ALA A 56 0.96 27.00 1.24
C ALA A 56 0.05 27.49 2.38
N MET A 57 -0.07 26.70 3.46
CA MET A 57 -0.81 27.09 4.66
C MET A 57 -0.13 28.24 5.43
N ALA A 58 1.20 28.29 5.51
CA ALA A 58 1.93 29.37 6.18
C ALA A 58 1.84 30.70 5.41
N VAL A 59 2.04 30.68 4.09
CA VAL A 59 1.85 31.84 3.19
C VAL A 59 0.44 32.41 3.33
N THR A 60 -0.55 31.55 3.51
CA THR A 60 -1.95 31.92 3.75
C THR A 60 -2.14 32.66 5.08
N LEU A 61 -1.45 32.26 6.15
CA LEU A 61 -1.58 32.89 7.48
C LEU A 61 -0.80 34.21 7.59
N GLU A 62 0.29 34.38 6.83
CA GLU A 62 1.17 35.55 6.93
C GLU A 62 0.70 36.75 6.07
N HIS A 63 0.01 36.52 4.95
CA HIS A 63 -0.54 37.59 4.10
C HIS A 63 -1.89 38.13 4.58
N VAL A 64 -2.37 37.69 5.73
CA VAL A 64 -3.73 37.92 6.22
C VAL A 64 -3.69 38.59 7.60
N SER A 65 -3.18 39.82 7.65
CA SER A 65 -3.74 40.78 8.60
C SER A 65 -5.10 41.20 8.04
N VAL A 66 -6.19 40.46 8.32
CA VAL A 66 -7.55 40.89 7.94
C VAL A 66 -7.88 42.13 8.77
N THR A 67 -7.54 43.30 8.25
CA THR A 67 -7.98 44.58 8.83
C THR A 67 -9.22 45.13 8.13
N ASP A 68 -9.55 44.63 6.93
CA ASP A 68 -10.76 44.98 6.18
C ASP A 68 -11.32 43.83 5.32
N ALA A 69 -12.58 43.97 4.90
CA ALA A 69 -13.31 42.96 4.13
C ALA A 69 -12.77 42.78 2.68
N GLY A 70 -12.00 43.73 2.17
CA GLY A 70 -11.39 43.67 0.83
C GLY A 70 -10.18 42.74 0.79
N GLN A 71 -9.34 42.78 1.82
CA GLN A 71 -8.19 41.87 1.97
C GLN A 71 -8.63 40.42 2.21
N ALA A 72 -9.77 40.19 2.85
CA ALA A 72 -10.34 38.85 3.02
C ALA A 72 -10.68 38.18 1.67
N GLY A 73 -11.15 38.95 0.68
CA GLY A 73 -11.42 38.43 -0.67
C GLY A 73 -10.16 38.06 -1.45
N VAL A 74 -9.09 38.86 -1.32
CA VAL A 74 -7.79 38.57 -1.94
C VAL A 74 -7.14 37.36 -1.29
N ALA A 75 -7.21 37.24 0.04
CA ALA A 75 -6.76 36.07 0.77
C ALA A 75 -7.51 34.81 0.32
N ALA A 76 -8.84 34.85 0.24
CA ALA A 76 -9.65 33.74 -0.24
C ALA A 76 -9.30 33.33 -1.68
N MET A 77 -8.98 34.30 -2.56
CA MET A 77 -8.57 34.02 -3.94
C MET A 77 -7.20 33.33 -4.00
N ILE A 78 -6.21 33.81 -3.24
CA ILE A 78 -4.87 33.19 -3.15
C ILE A 78 -4.96 31.78 -2.54
N ILE A 79 -5.78 31.60 -1.50
CA ILE A 79 -6.05 30.29 -0.87
C ILE A 79 -6.68 29.33 -1.88
N ASN A 80 -7.70 29.78 -2.61
CA ASN A 80 -8.39 28.97 -3.58
C ASN A 80 -7.46 28.57 -4.73
N ASP A 81 -6.63 29.49 -5.20
CA ASP A 81 -5.65 29.25 -6.26
C ASP A 81 -4.54 28.30 -5.81
N ALA A 82 -3.98 28.50 -4.61
CA ALA A 82 -2.95 27.63 -4.04
C ALA A 82 -3.49 26.21 -3.76
N LEU A 83 -4.72 26.10 -3.24
CA LEU A 83 -5.35 24.79 -2.98
C LEU A 83 -5.76 24.08 -4.27
N HIS A 84 -6.24 24.79 -5.30
CA HIS A 84 -6.64 24.16 -6.56
C HIS A 84 -5.46 23.71 -7.44
N HIS A 85 -4.27 24.29 -7.26
CA HIS A 85 -3.06 23.89 -7.99
C HIS A 85 -2.16 22.92 -7.19
N SER A 86 -2.51 22.63 -5.93
CA SER A 86 -1.79 21.64 -5.10
C SER A 86 -2.30 20.23 -5.43
N GLU A 87 -1.90 19.67 -6.57
CA GLU A 87 -2.06 18.23 -6.78
C GLU A 87 -1.23 17.47 -5.73
N THR A 88 -1.77 16.35 -5.23
CA THR A 88 -1.14 15.52 -4.20
C THR A 88 -0.73 14.15 -4.78
N PRO A 89 0.19 14.11 -5.76
CA PRO A 89 0.49 12.91 -6.51
C PRO A 89 1.12 11.80 -5.65
N ALA A 90 1.86 12.14 -4.59
CA ALA A 90 2.43 11.14 -3.69
C ALA A 90 1.34 10.53 -2.80
N THR A 91 0.42 11.35 -2.29
CA THR A 91 -0.76 10.86 -1.55
C THR A 91 -1.68 10.02 -2.44
N ASP A 92 -1.95 10.45 -3.67
CA ASP A 92 -2.79 9.71 -4.61
C ASP A 92 -2.15 8.37 -5.00
N ALA A 93 -0.85 8.35 -5.26
CA ALA A 93 -0.09 7.13 -5.50
C ALA A 93 -0.14 6.19 -4.29
N PHE A 94 -0.02 6.73 -3.06
CA PHE A 94 -0.16 5.96 -1.83
C PHE A 94 -1.57 5.36 -1.67
N LEU A 95 -2.63 6.15 -1.88
CA LEU A 95 -4.02 5.68 -1.80
C LEU A 95 -4.33 4.63 -2.88
N ALA A 96 -3.79 4.79 -4.09
CA ALA A 96 -3.87 3.78 -5.14
C ALA A 96 -3.19 2.47 -4.71
N GLU A 97 -2.02 2.55 -4.10
CA GLU A 97 -1.31 1.37 -3.58
C GLU A 97 -2.09 0.69 -2.44
N VAL A 98 -2.63 1.43 -1.47
CA VAL A 98 -3.45 0.88 -0.38
C VAL A 98 -4.70 0.19 -0.94
N ARG A 99 -5.39 0.80 -1.92
CA ARG A 99 -6.52 0.17 -2.60
C ARG A 99 -6.11 -1.13 -3.30
N ALA A 100 -4.98 -1.13 -4.02
CA ALA A 100 -4.47 -2.33 -4.68
C ALA A 100 -4.15 -3.45 -3.68
N GLN A 101 -3.52 -3.12 -2.54
CA GLN A 101 -3.26 -4.08 -1.47
C GLN A 101 -4.55 -4.65 -0.87
N GLY A 102 -5.56 -3.80 -0.64
CA GLY A 102 -6.88 -4.22 -0.15
C GLY A 102 -7.57 -5.21 -1.10
N LEU A 103 -7.55 -4.92 -2.40
CA LEU A 103 -8.09 -5.81 -3.44
C LEU A 103 -7.33 -7.14 -3.50
N GLU A 104 -6.01 -7.11 -3.41
CA GLU A 104 -5.18 -8.32 -3.42
C GLU A 104 -5.45 -9.21 -2.18
N MET A 105 -5.55 -8.61 -0.99
CA MET A 105 -5.91 -9.34 0.23
C MET A 105 -7.31 -9.96 0.14
N PHE A 106 -8.27 -9.23 -0.44
CA PHE A 106 -9.62 -9.76 -0.66
C PHE A 106 -9.61 -10.95 -1.62
N ALA A 107 -8.91 -10.85 -2.76
CA ALA A 107 -8.77 -11.93 -3.72
C ALA A 107 -8.12 -13.18 -3.09
N GLN A 108 -7.04 -13.00 -2.32
CA GLN A 108 -6.40 -14.09 -1.58
C GLN A 108 -7.36 -14.73 -0.58
N LYS A 109 -8.16 -13.93 0.14
CA LYS A 109 -9.15 -14.46 1.09
C LYS A 109 -10.23 -15.28 0.39
N CYS A 110 -10.73 -14.83 -0.75
CA CYS A 110 -11.69 -15.58 -1.57
C CYS A 110 -11.11 -16.91 -2.05
N ASN A 111 -9.89 -16.91 -2.59
CA ASN A 111 -9.22 -18.14 -3.06
C ASN A 111 -8.96 -19.12 -1.91
N SER A 112 -8.49 -18.64 -0.76
CA SER A 112 -8.26 -19.51 0.40
C SER A 112 -9.55 -20.18 0.90
N LYS A 113 -10.70 -19.48 0.83
CA LYS A 113 -12.00 -20.03 1.21
C LYS A 113 -12.51 -21.05 0.20
N SER A 114 -12.34 -20.81 -1.11
CA SER A 114 -12.74 -21.78 -2.14
C SER A 114 -11.91 -23.05 -2.07
N GLU A 115 -10.59 -22.93 -1.88
CA GLU A 115 -9.69 -24.08 -1.67
C GLU A 115 -10.07 -24.89 -0.43
N GLN A 116 -10.40 -24.21 0.68
CA GLN A 116 -10.86 -24.89 1.90
C GLN A 116 -12.18 -25.64 1.69
N SER A 117 -13.13 -25.07 0.93
CA SER A 117 -14.39 -25.73 0.59
C SER A 117 -14.16 -26.98 -0.27
N LEU A 118 -13.32 -26.88 -1.31
CA LEU A 118 -12.97 -28.04 -2.14
C LEU A 118 -12.29 -29.12 -1.32
N ALA A 119 -11.39 -28.74 -0.41
CA ALA A 119 -10.70 -29.66 0.47
C ALA A 119 -11.64 -30.34 1.48
N SER A 120 -12.67 -29.65 1.99
CA SER A 120 -13.68 -30.26 2.85
C SER A 120 -14.55 -31.25 2.07
N ASP A 121 -14.98 -30.88 0.86
CA ASP A 121 -15.85 -31.74 0.04
C ASP A 121 -15.13 -33.05 -0.35
N ILE A 122 -13.86 -32.97 -0.77
CA ILE A 122 -13.03 -34.14 -1.07
C ILE A 122 -12.87 -35.02 0.18
N ARG A 123 -12.60 -34.41 1.34
CA ARG A 123 -12.42 -35.13 2.60
C ARG A 123 -13.70 -35.88 3.00
N ASP A 124 -14.85 -35.23 2.91
CA ASP A 124 -16.12 -35.81 3.33
C ASP A 124 -16.56 -36.92 2.36
N ASN A 125 -16.32 -36.74 1.05
CA ASN A 125 -16.59 -37.78 0.06
C ASN A 125 -15.72 -39.04 0.28
N TRP A 126 -14.45 -38.86 0.65
CA TRP A 126 -13.56 -39.98 1.00
C TRP A 126 -14.04 -40.74 2.24
N LYS A 127 -14.44 -40.01 3.29
CA LYS A 127 -14.99 -40.62 4.51
C LYS A 127 -16.25 -41.44 4.21
N ASN A 128 -17.16 -40.89 3.41
CA ASN A 128 -18.38 -41.58 3.03
C ASN A 128 -18.07 -42.86 2.23
N SER A 129 -17.13 -42.80 1.29
CA SER A 129 -16.72 -43.96 0.49
C SER A 129 -16.14 -45.10 1.34
N ASN A 130 -15.29 -44.77 2.33
CA ASN A 130 -14.73 -45.77 3.24
C ASN A 130 -15.75 -46.31 4.24
N SER A 131 -16.73 -45.50 4.66
CA SER A 131 -17.82 -45.96 5.53
C SER A 131 -18.68 -47.00 4.81
N VAL A 132 -18.96 -46.83 3.51
CA VAL A 132 -19.77 -47.77 2.73
C VAL A 132 -19.02 -49.09 2.50
N ALA A 133 -17.70 -49.04 2.37
CA ALA A 133 -16.85 -50.23 2.16
C ALA A 133 -16.70 -51.13 3.42
N SER A 134 -16.98 -50.64 4.64
CA SER A 134 -16.89 -51.44 5.88
C SER A 134 -18.17 -52.18 6.28
N PHE A 135 -19.28 -52.04 5.55
CA PHE A 135 -20.56 -52.69 5.84
C PHE A 135 -20.96 -53.81 4.85
N GLY A 136 -20.04 -54.27 3.98
CA GLY A 136 -20.23 -55.42 3.09
C GLY A 136 -19.21 -56.52 3.38
#